data_AF-A0A7U6JFF2-F1
#
_entry.id   AF-A0A7U6JFF2-F1
#
_cell.length_a   1.000
_cell.length_b   1.000
_cell.length_c   1.000
_cell.angle_alpha   90.00
_cell.angle_beta   90.00
_cell.angle_gamma   90.00
#
_symmetry.space_group_name_H-M   'P 1'
#
loop_
_entity.id
_entity.type
_entity.pdbx_description
1 polymer ?
#
loop_
_entity_poly.entity_id
_entity_poly.type
_entity_poly.pdbx_seq_one_letter_code
_entity_poly.pdbx_strand_id
1 'polypeptide(L)' 'MSKDFGAHFENVSNVNIGLTNNFVKQIAIDPKNPYRVYFATWKGLFVSNDFEKSFTLLTSDFWYL' A
#
# COMPACT_ATOMS: atom_id res chain seq x y z
N MET A 1 -9.37 6.36 -1.05
CA MET A 1 -8.69 7.28 -1.97
C MET A 1 -9.54 8.51 -2.20
N SER A 2 -8.90 9.68 -2.31
CA SER A 2 -9.56 10.93 -2.71
C SER A 2 -9.17 11.27 -4.15
N LYS A 3 -10.09 11.90 -4.89
CA LYS A 3 -9.85 12.45 -6.24
C LYS A 3 -9.97 13.97 -6.27
N ASP A 4 -10.15 14.58 -5.11
CA ASP A 4 -10.55 15.97 -4.93
C ASP A 4 -9.78 16.63 -3.79
N PHE A 5 -8.47 16.39 -3.78
CA PHE A 5 -7.52 17.02 -2.84
C PHE A 5 -7.86 16.78 -1.35
N GLY A 6 -8.47 15.63 -1.05
CA GLY A 6 -8.83 15.23 0.31
C GLY A 6 -10.16 15.77 0.79
N ALA A 7 -10.99 16.37 -0.08
CA ALA A 7 -12.33 16.79 0.31
C ALA A 7 -13.26 15.59 0.55
N HIS A 8 -13.14 14.52 -0.25
CA HIS A 8 -13.87 13.27 -0.06
C HIS A 8 -12.96 12.05 -0.22
N PHE A 9 -13.32 10.97 0.49
CA PHE A 9 -12.60 9.71 0.42
C PHE A 9 -13.56 8.57 0.08
N GLU A 10 -13.26 7.87 -1.01
CA GLU A 10 -13.89 6.60 -1.37
C GLU A 10 -13.12 5.46 -0.67
N ASN A 11 -13.84 4.47 -0.13
CA ASN A 11 -13.20 3.24 0.32
C ASN A 11 -12.67 2.49 -0.91
N VAL A 12 -11.37 2.21 -0.93
CA VAL A 12 -10.81 1.35 -1.98
C VAL A 12 -11.07 -0.08 -1.53
N SER A 13 -12.02 -0.72 -2.22
CA SER A 13 -12.50 -2.10 -2.07
C SER A 13 -11.64 -2.98 -1.18
N ASN A 14 -12.12 -3.32 0.02
CA ASN A 14 -11.62 -4.35 0.96
C ASN A 14 -10.33 -5.04 0.50
N VAL A 15 -9.23 -4.30 0.53
CA VAL A 15 -7.91 -4.86 0.19
C VAL A 15 -7.54 -5.73 1.38
N ASN A 16 -7.94 -7.00 1.33
CA ASN A 16 -7.53 -7.98 2.31
C ASN A 16 -6.10 -8.43 1.97
N ILE A 17 -5.12 -7.56 2.22
CA ILE A 17 -3.69 -7.88 2.12
C ILE A 17 -3.22 -8.83 3.24
N GLY A 18 -4.13 -9.56 3.88
CA GLY A 18 -3.81 -10.49 4.97
C GLY A 18 -3.13 -9.80 6.15
N LEU A 19 -3.30 -8.49 6.29
CA LEU A 19 -2.69 -7.69 7.36
C LEU A 19 -3.50 -7.88 8.65
N THR A 20 -3.40 -9.03 9.29
CA THR A 20 -4.03 -9.28 10.60
C THR A 20 -3.49 -8.40 11.75
N ASN A 21 -2.51 -7.52 11.48
CA ASN A 21 -1.97 -6.51 12.41
C ASN A 21 -1.61 -5.22 11.62
N ASN A 22 -2.66 -4.45 11.28
CA ASN A 22 -2.76 -3.42 10.21
C ASN A 22 -2.04 -2.08 10.48
N PHE A 23 -0.70 -2.05 10.58
CA PHE A 23 0.02 -0.77 10.57
C PHE A 23 0.85 -0.60 9.30
N VAL A 24 0.36 0.27 8.41
CA VAL A 24 1.18 0.89 7.36
C VAL A 24 2.03 1.96 8.03
N LYS A 25 3.35 1.78 8.03
CA LYS A 25 4.31 2.74 8.59
C LYS A 25 4.56 3.92 7.65
N GLN A 26 4.59 3.65 6.35
CA GLN A 26 4.87 4.66 5.34
C GLN A 26 4.24 4.29 4.00
N ILE A 27 3.84 5.31 3.25
CA ILE A 27 3.36 5.23 1.87
C ILE A 27 4.24 6.15 1.02
N ALA A 28 4.70 5.66 -0.13
CA ALA A 28 5.46 6.45 -1.11
C ALA A 28 4.96 6.21 -2.53
N ILE A 29 4.86 7.28 -3.33
CA ILE A 29 4.47 7.22 -4.74
C ILE A 29 5.72 7.37 -5.60
N ASP A 30 5.87 6.53 -6.63
CA ASP A 30 6.96 6.66 -7.60
C ASP A 30 6.77 7.96 -8.42
N PRO A 31 7.70 8.94 -8.33
CA PRO A 31 7.55 10.21 -9.03
C PRO A 31 7.61 10.07 -10.56
N LYS A 32 8.16 8.96 -11.09
CA LYS A 32 8.20 8.69 -12.53
C LYS A 32 6.97 7.93 -13.02
N ASN A 33 6.25 7.26 -12.12
CA ASN A 33 5.03 6.53 -12.42
C ASN A 33 4.03 6.64 -11.25
N PRO A 34 3.13 7.65 -11.27
CA PRO A 34 2.19 7.88 -10.18
C PRO A 34 1.24 6.71 -9.89
N TYR A 35 1.04 5.79 -10.85
CA TYR A 35 0.25 4.57 -10.66
C TYR A 35 0.94 3.55 -9.74
N ARG A 36 2.25 3.70 -9.51
CA ARG A 36 3.04 2.83 -8.66
C ARG A 36 3.17 3.41 -7.25
N VAL A 37 2.66 2.67 -6.27
CA VAL A 37 2.62 3.06 -4.86
C VAL A 37 3.21 1.96 -3.99
N TYR A 38 4.05 2.33 -3.04
CA TYR A 38 4.74 1.44 -2.13
C TYR A 38 4.20 1.60 -0.71
N PHE A 39 4.01 0.48 -0.02
CA PHE A 39 3.49 0.43 1.33
C PHE A 39 4.50 -0.32 2.22
N ALA A 40 5.12 0.41 3.14
CA ALA A 40 5.95 -0.19 4.17
C ALA A 40 5.07 -0.64 5.32
N THR A 41 4.99 -1.95 5.55
CA THR A 41 4.19 -2.54 6.63
C THR A 41 5.10 -3.32 7.57
N TRP A 42 4.56 -3.76 8.71
CA TRP A 42 5.28 -4.67 9.60
C TRP A 42 5.58 -6.05 9.00
N LYS A 43 4.86 -6.48 7.94
CA LYS A 43 5.08 -7.76 7.27
C LYS A 43 6.07 -7.68 6.11
N GLY A 44 6.50 -6.47 5.75
CA GLY A 44 7.36 -6.22 4.60
C GLY A 44 6.83 -5.12 3.69
N LEU A 45 7.49 -5.01 2.54
CA LEU A 45 7.22 -3.99 1.53
C LEU A 45 6.24 -4.52 0.49
N PHE A 46 5.11 -3.85 0.34
CA PHE A 46 4.14 -4.12 -0.72
C PHE A 46 4.21 -3.05 -1.80
N VAL A 47 3.90 -3.43 -3.04
CA VAL A 47 3.74 -2.51 -4.16
C VAL A 47 2.39 -2.72 -4.84
N SER A 48 1.76 -1.62 -5.23
CA SER A 48 0.70 -1.61 -6.23
C SER A 48 1.24 -0.96 -7.49
N ASN A 49 0.89 -1.50 -8.67
CA ASN A 49 1.23 -0.90 -9.97
C ASN A 49 0.00 -0.28 -10.66
N ASP A 50 -1.15 -0.28 -10.00
CA ASP A 50 -2.46 -0.02 -10.62
C ASP A 50 -3.35 0.88 -9.75
N PHE A 51 -2.76 1.81 -8.99
CA PHE A 51 -3.45 2.68 -8.03
C PHE A 51 -4.29 1.88 -7.02
N GLU A 52 -3.63 1.04 -6.23
CA GLU A 52 -4.20 0.40 -5.04
C GLU A 52 -5.31 -0.62 -5.33
N LYS A 53 -5.44 -1.09 -6.58
CA LYS A 53 -6.39 -2.16 -6.92
C LYS A 53 -5.83 -3.53 -6.56
N SER A 54 -4.52 -3.72 -6.69
CA SER A 54 -3.82 -4.93 -6.29
C SER A 54 -2.48 -4.62 -5.65
N PHE A 55 -2.05 -5.50 -4.74
CA PHE A 55 -0.82 -5.35 -3.96
C PHE A 55 -0.02 -6.64 -4.03
N THR A 56 1.27 -6.50 -4.35
CA THR A 56 2.22 -7.61 -4.41
C THR A 56 3.29 -7.39 -3.35
N LEU A 57 3.60 -8.42 -2.57
CA LEU A 57 4.74 -8.40 -1.63
C LEU A 57 6.04 -8.41 -2.44
N LEU A 58 6.87 -7.37 -2.28
CA LEU A 58 8.18 -7.27 -2.92
C LEU A 58 9.28 -7.94 -2.09
N THR A 59 9.18 -7.82 -0.77
CA THR A 59 10.13 -8.44 0.17
C THR A 59 9.44 -8.62 1.50
N SER A 60 9.65 -9.78 2.13
CA SER A 60 9.26 -10.03 3.52
C SER A 60 10.39 -9.63 4.44
N ASP A 61 10.07 -8.83 5.44
CA ASP A 61 11.00 -8.51 6.52
C ASP A 61 11.00 -9.66 7.53
N PHE A 62 11.97 -10.57 7.42
CA PHE A 62 12.20 -11.62 8.42
C PHE A 62 12.95 -11.06 9.64
N TRP A 63 12.29 -10.25 10.47
CA TRP A 63 12.87 -9.77 11.74
C TRP A 63 12.67 -10.74 12.93
N TYR A 64 12.53 -12.04 12.65
CA TYR A 64 12.57 -13.08 13.69
C TYR A 64 13.35 -14.31 13.18
N LEU A 65 14.69 -14.23 13.26
CA LEU A 65 15.55 -15.36 13.58
C LEU A 65 15.99 -15.21 15.04
#